data_AF-A0A535FKW2-F1
#
_entry.id   AF-A0A535FKW2-F1
#
_cell.length_a   1.000
_cell.length_b   1.000
_cell.length_c   1.000
_cell.angle_alpha   90.00
_cell.angle_beta   90.00
_cell.angle_gamma   90.00
#
_symmetry.space_group_name_H-M   'P 1'
#
loop_
_entity.id
_entity.type
_entity.pdbx_description
1 polymer ?
#
loop_
_entity_poly.entity_id
_entity_poly.type
_entity_poly.pdbx_seq_one_letter_code
_entity_poly.pdbx_strand_id
1 'polypeptide(L)' 'MRVPVVDSRGVPLMPCTPAKARHLFKGGLARPKRNKLGLFYVQLC' A
#
# COMPACT_ATOMS: atom_id res chain seq x y z
N MET A 1 -10.30 -6.89 7.39
CA MET A 1 -9.04 -6.12 7.49
C MET A 1 -8.80 -5.34 6.19
N ARG A 2 -8.50 -4.04 6.28
CA ARG A 2 -8.19 -3.17 5.14
C ARG A 2 -6.74 -2.67 5.27
N VAL A 3 -6.05 -2.52 4.14
CA VAL A 3 -4.67 -2.05 4.08
C VAL A 3 -4.67 -0.61 3.55
N PRO A 4 -4.08 0.35 4.27
CA PRO A 4 -3.93 1.72 3.78
C PRO A 4 -3.10 1.75 2.50
N VAL A 5 -3.53 2.54 1.53
CA VAL A 5 -2.85 2.72 0.24
C VAL A 5 -2.58 4.20 0.03
N VAL A 6 -1.41 4.52 -0.49
CA VAL A 6 -1.03 5.88 -0.89
C VAL A 6 -0.54 5.90 -2.34
N ASP A 7 -0.67 7.03 -3.02
CA ASP A 7 -0.06 7.25 -4.34
C ASP A 7 1.48 7.40 -4.23
N SER A 8 2.16 7.54 -5.36
CA SER A 8 3.61 7.72 -5.41
C SER A 8 4.10 9.00 -4.71
N ARG A 9 3.23 10.00 -4.52
CA ARG A 9 3.49 11.26 -3.79
C ARG A 9 3.11 11.18 -2.31
N GLY A 10 2.55 10.05 -1.86
CA GLY A 10 2.13 9.84 -0.46
C GLY A 10 0.70 10.31 -0.15
N VAL A 11 -0.12 10.62 -1.17
CA VAL A 11 -1.52 11.00 -0.99
C VAL A 11 -2.35 9.75 -0.65
N PRO A 12 -3.13 9.75 0.44
CA PRO A 12 -4.00 8.63 0.79
C PRO A 12 -5.03 8.32 -0.30
N LEU A 13 -5.20 7.04 -0.60
CA LEU A 13 -6.19 6.51 -1.52
C LEU A 13 -7.15 5.57 -0.81
N MET A 14 -8.14 5.08 -1.54
CA MET A 14 -9.08 4.09 -1.01
C MET A 14 -8.34 2.82 -0.56
N PRO A 15 -8.51 2.37 0.69
CA PRO A 15 -7.77 1.24 1.22
C PRO A 15 -8.24 -0.07 0.57
N CYS A 16 -7.27 -0.95 0.30
CA CYS A 16 -7.51 -2.19 -0.43
C CYS A 16 -7.54 -3.41 0.52
N THR A 17 -7.95 -4.56 -0.02
CA THR A 17 -7.87 -5.84 0.71
C THR A 17 -6.42 -6.37 0.66
N PRO A 18 -5.98 -7.16 1.66
CA PRO A 18 -4.65 -7.78 1.64
C PRO A 18 -4.39 -8.62 0.38
N ALA A 19 -5.43 -9.28 -0.15
CA ALA A 19 -5.34 -10.04 -1.40
C ALA A 19 -4.99 -9.13 -2.60
N LYS A 20 -5.59 -7.94 -2.68
CA LYS A 20 -5.27 -6.96 -3.73
C LYS A 20 -3.87 -6.37 -3.55
N ALA A 21 -3.46 -6.07 -2.32
CA ALA A 21 -2.09 -5.60 -2.03
C ALA A 21 -1.03 -6.60 -2.51
N ARG A 22 -1.21 -7.90 -2.24
CA ARG A 22 -0.31 -8.96 -2.72
C ARG A 22 -0.22 -9.02 -4.25
N HIS A 23 -1.34 -8.89 -4.96
CA HIS A 23 -1.34 -8.84 -6.42
C HIS A 23 -0.55 -7.63 -6.95
N LEU A 24 -0.72 -6.46 -6.34
CA LEU A 24 0.03 -5.24 -6.72
C LEU A 24 1.54 -5.41 -6.48
N PHE A 25 1.93 -6.02 -5.37
CA PHE A 25 3.34 -6.34 -5.10
C PHE A 25 3.92 -7.33 -6.10
N LYS A 26 3.17 -8.41 -6.42
CA LYS A 26 3.61 -9.39 -7.41
C LYS A 26 3.75 -8.79 -8.81
N GLY A 27 2.91 -7.81 -9.16
CA GLY A 27 2.98 -7.08 -10.42
C GLY A 27 3.99 -5.94 -10.46
N GLY A 28 4.72 -5.66 -9.37
CA GLY A 28 5.66 -4.53 -9.30
C GLY A 28 5.01 -3.13 -9.29
N LEU A 29 3.68 -3.07 -9.17
CA LEU A 29 2.89 -1.84 -9.22
C LEU A 29 2.84 -1.10 -7.87
N ALA A 30 3.34 -1.72 -6.80
CA ALA A 30 3.36 -1.14 -5.48
C ALA A 30 4.54 -1.63 -4.64
N ARG A 31 4.85 -0.88 -3.59
CA ARG A 31 5.89 -1.18 -2.61
C ARG A 31 5.32 -1.23 -1.19
N PRO A 32 5.68 -2.25 -0.40
CA PRO A 32 5.36 -2.27 1.02
C PRO A 32 6.15 -1.19 1.75
N LYS A 33 5.50 -0.40 2.61
CA LYS A 33 6.16 0.60 3.46
C LYS A 33 5.63 0.59 4.89
N ARG A 34 6.41 1.19 5.78
CA ARG A 34 6.03 1.48 7.17
C ARG A 34 6.20 2.95 7.47
N ASN A 35 5.30 3.52 8.26
CA ASN A 35 5.44 4.89 8.74
C ASN A 35 6.29 4.93 10.03
N LYS A 36 6.53 6.14 10.55
CA LYS A 36 7.31 6.34 11.79
C LYS A 36 6.68 5.70 13.03
N LEU A 37 5.38 5.39 12.98
CA LEU A 37 4.63 4.69 14.04
C LEU A 37 4.66 3.16 13.87
N GLY A 38 5.40 2.64 12.87
CA GLY A 38 5.49 1.21 12.58
C GLY A 38 4.30 0.62 11.81
N LEU A 39 3.30 1.45 11.45
CA LEU A 39 2.11 1.00 10.73
C LEU A 39 2.44 0.70 9.27
N PHE A 40 1.97 -0.45 8.81
CA PHE A 40 2.14 -0.92 7.43
C PHE A 40 1.16 -0.24 6.48
N TYR A 41 1.65 0.15 5.31
CA TYR A 41 0.84 0.64 4.20
C TYR A 41 1.45 0.27 2.85
N VAL A 42 0.64 0.38 1.80
CA VAL A 42 1.03 0.12 0.40
C VAL A 42 1.25 1.47 -0.28
N GLN A 43 2.41 1.67 -0.91
CA GLN A 43 2.64 2.83 -1.79
C GLN A 43 2.61 2.37 -3.24
N LEU A 44 1.77 2.98 -4.07
CA LEU A 44 1.78 2.73 -5.52
C LEU A 44 3.05 3.32 -6.15
N CYS A 45 3.62 2.60 -7.13
CA CYS A 45 4.77 3.05 -7.90
C CYS A 45 4.33 4.06 -8.97
#